data_AF-A0A5D3DE77-F1
#
_entry.id   AF-A0A5D3DE77-F1
#
_cell.length_a   1.000
_cell.length_b   1.000
_cell.length_c   1.000
_cell.angle_alpha   90.00
_cell.angle_beta   90.00
_cell.angle_gamma   90.00
#
_symmetry.space_group_name_H-M   'P 1'
#
loop_
_entity.id
_entity.type
_entity.pdbx_description
1 polymer ?
#
loop_
_entity_poly.entity_id
_entity_poly.type
_entity_poly.pdbx_seq_one_letter_code
_entity_poly.pdbx_strand_id
1 'polypeptide(L)'
;MVKEGILLGYKISIVGLEVDPAKIDVTIKDVLMLVLILIMPDWSQPFELMCDASDIAVGAMLGQKKNKVIHPIYYVSKTLNEA
;
A
#
# COMPACT_ATOMS: atom_id res chain seq x y z
N MET A 1 -4.59 -19.33 -12.25
CA MET A 1 -5.01 -18.47 -11.12
C MET A 1 -4.24 -18.90 -9.88
N VAL A 2 -3.48 -18.00 -9.27
CA VAL A 2 -2.67 -18.29 -8.07
C VAL A 2 -3.56 -18.12 -6.83
N LYS A 3 -3.55 -19.10 -5.92
CA LYS A 3 -4.40 -19.12 -4.71
C LYS A 3 -3.67 -18.66 -3.44
N GLU A 4 -2.35 -18.72 -3.45
CA GLU A 4 -1.47 -18.41 -2.32
C GLU A 4 -0.19 -17.73 -2.85
N GLY A 5 0.36 -16.78 -2.07
CA GLY A 5 1.60 -16.08 -2.37
C GLY A 5 2.50 -15.98 -1.15
N ILE A 6 3.80 -15.84 -1.36
CA ILE A 6 4.77 -15.59 -0.30
C ILE A 6 5.22 -14.14 -0.40
N LEU A 7 5.05 -13.37 0.67
CA LEU A 7 5.51 -11.98 0.77
C LEU A 7 6.34 -11.83 2.04
N LEU A 8 7.60 -11.41 1.91
CA LEU A 8 8.54 -11.24 3.02
C LEU A 8 8.72 -12.51 3.88
N GLY A 9 8.52 -13.69 3.29
CA GLY A 9 8.60 -14.98 3.99
C GLY A 9 7.30 -15.41 4.69
N TYR A 10 6.22 -14.62 4.57
CA TYR A 10 4.91 -14.95 5.10
C TYR A 10 3.99 -15.51 4.02
N LYS A 11 3.22 -16.55 4.38
CA LYS A 11 2.24 -17.17 3.50
C LYS A 11 0.93 -16.38 3.53
N ILE A 12 0.57 -15.80 2.39
CA ILE A 12 -0.65 -15.02 2.19
C ILE A 12 -1.60 -15.79 1.29
N SER A 13 -2.87 -15.86 1.67
CA SER A 13 -3.94 -16.40 0.85
C SER A 13 -5.04 -15.36 0.67
N ILE A 14 -5.94 -15.59 -0.29
CA ILE A 14 -7.15 -14.77 -0.46
C ILE A 14 -8.07 -14.79 0.77
N VAL A 15 -7.89 -15.77 1.66
CA VAL A 15 -8.70 -15.98 2.87
C VAL A 15 -8.10 -15.25 4.08
N GLY A 16 -6.79 -14.94 4.03
CA GLY A 16 -6.10 -14.27 5.13
C GLY A 16 -4.60 -14.59 5.17
N LEU A 17 -3.95 -14.01 6.18
CA LEU A 17 -2.54 -14.21 6.48
C LEU A 17 -2.36 -15.22 7.61
N GLU A 18 -1.41 -16.14 7.44
CA GLU A 18 -0.98 -17.07 8.49
C GLU A 18 0.27 -16.50 9.19
N VAL A 19 0.18 -16.19 10.49
CA VAL A 19 1.26 -15.58 11.29
C VAL A 19 1.60 -16.44 12.50
N ASP A 20 2.90 -16.63 12.75
CA ASP A 20 3.41 -17.21 13.98
C ASP A 20 3.12 -16.29 15.18
N PRO A 21 2.45 -16.76 16.24
CA PRO A 21 2.09 -15.94 17.40
C PRO A 21 3.27 -15.30 18.13
N ALA A 22 4.49 -15.83 18.00
CA ALA A 22 5.69 -15.24 18.60
C ALA A 22 6.19 -13.97 17.89
N LYS A 23 5.69 -13.67 16.68
CA LYS A 23 6.10 -12.51 15.87
C LYS A 23 5.03 -11.42 15.75
N ILE A 24 3.88 -11.62 16.40
CA ILE A 24 2.64 -10.87 16.16
C ILE A 24 2.75 -9.34 16.31
N ASP A 25 3.50 -8.78 17.26
CA ASP A 25 3.52 -7.32 17.47
C ASP A 25 4.19 -6.55 16.32
N VAL A 26 5.35 -7.04 15.88
CA VAL A 26 6.07 -6.50 14.71
C VAL A 26 5.32 -6.85 13.43
N THR A 27 4.87 -8.10 13.32
CA THR A 27 4.21 -8.60 12.12
C THR A 27 2.87 -7.90 11.87
N ILE A 28 2.05 -7.60 12.88
CA ILE A 28 0.75 -6.94 12.67
C ILE A 28 0.93 -5.52 12.11
N LYS A 29 1.92 -4.75 12.56
CA LYS A 29 2.14 -3.38 12.05
C LYS A 29 2.61 -3.40 10.60
N ASP A 30 3.61 -4.24 10.29
CA ASP A 30 4.15 -4.39 8.94
C ASP A 30 3.10 -4.98 7.99
N VAL A 31 2.33 -5.97 8.45
CA VAL A 31 1.24 -6.58 7.69
C VAL A 31 0.08 -5.63 7.53
N LEU A 32 -0.35 -4.86 8.53
CA LEU A 32 -1.46 -3.91 8.36
C LEU A 32 -1.07 -2.79 7.39
N MET A 33 0.16 -2.29 7.50
CA MET A 33 0.72 -1.35 6.52
C MET A 33 0.71 -1.96 5.12
N LEU A 34 1.16 -3.21 4.99
CA LEU A 34 1.16 -3.94 3.71
C LEU A 34 -0.25 -4.32 3.23
N VAL A 35 -1.20 -4.66 4.10
CA VAL A 35 -2.59 -5.00 3.76
C VAL A 35 -3.32 -3.76 3.26
N LEU A 36 -3.01 -2.59 3.83
CA LEU A 36 -3.47 -1.30 3.32
C LEU A 36 -2.83 -0.96 1.95
N ILE A 37 -1.58 -1.40 1.72
CA ILE A 37 -0.83 -1.23 0.45
C ILE A 37 -1.19 -2.34 -0.59
N LEU A 38 -1.66 -3.51 -0.16
CA LEU A 38 -2.00 -4.69 -0.96
C LEU A 38 -3.40 -4.59 -1.59
N ILE A 39 -3.92 -3.39 -1.82
CA ILE A 39 -4.77 -3.22 -2.99
C ILE A 39 -3.83 -3.39 -4.19
N MET A 40 -3.71 -4.64 -4.64
CA MET A 40 -2.86 -4.99 -5.76
C MET A 40 -3.25 -4.08 -6.94
N PRO A 41 -2.30 -3.27 -7.47
CA PRO A 41 -2.62 -2.36 -8.56
C PRO A 41 -3.15 -3.18 -9.73
N ASP A 42 -4.31 -2.78 -10.23
CA ASP A 42 -4.86 -3.36 -11.44
C ASP A 42 -4.18 -2.71 -12.64
N TRP A 43 -3.15 -3.36 -13.17
CA TRP A 43 -2.38 -2.84 -14.31
C TRP A 43 -3.21 -2.61 -15.58
N SER A 44 -4.46 -3.08 -15.65
CA SER A 44 -5.38 -2.79 -16.75
C SER A 44 -6.14 -1.46 -16.58
N GLN A 45 -6.11 -0.88 -15.38
CA GLN A 45 -6.82 0.35 -15.03
C GLN A 45 -5.86 1.55 -14.93
N PRO A 46 -6.33 2.76 -15.27
CA PRO A 46 -5.53 3.97 -15.15
C PRO A 46 -5.27 4.32 -13.68
N PHE A 47 -4.07 4.82 -13.42
CA PHE A 47 -3.68 5.37 -12.12
C PHE A 47 -4.06 6.85 -12.04
N GLU A 48 -4.46 7.28 -10.85
CA GLU A 48 -4.66 8.68 -10.49
C GLU A 48 -3.59 9.08 -9.48
N LEU A 49 -2.93 10.22 -9.71
CA LEU A 49 -1.97 10.80 -8.79
C LEU A 49 -2.57 12.09 -8.22
N MET A 50 -2.68 12.15 -6.90
CA MET A 50 -3.06 13.36 -6.17
C MET A 50 -1.82 13.90 -5.46
N CYS A 51 -1.57 15.19 -5.57
CA CYS A 51 -0.45 15.84 -4.90
C CYS A 51 -0.95 17.02 -4.09
N ASP A 52 -0.35 17.20 -2.92
CA ASP A 52 -0.49 18.40 -2.10
C ASP A 52 0.91 18.90 -1.71
N ALA A 53 1.05 20.20 -1.52
CA ALA A 53 2.32 20.81 -1.22
C ALA A 53 2.18 21.86 -0.11
N SER A 54 3.19 21.89 0.75
CA SER A 54 3.44 22.94 1.72
C SER A 54 4.74 23.65 1.37
N ASP A 55 5.05 24.73 2.10
CA ASP A 55 6.33 25.44 1.96
C ASP A 55 7.56 24.57 2.31
N ILE A 56 7.36 23.43 2.98
CA ILE A 56 8.44 22.57 3.51
C ILE A 56 8.52 21.23 2.78
N ALA A 57 7.41 20.71 2.28
CA ALA A 57 7.36 19.37 1.71
C ALA A 57 6.23 19.21 0.68
N VAL A 58 6.43 18.26 -0.24
CA VAL A 58 5.41 17.80 -1.19
C VAL A 58 4.98 16.39 -0.80
N GLY A 59 3.68 16.18 -0.67
CA GLY A 59 3.05 14.88 -0.53
C GLY A 59 2.35 14.47 -1.83
N ALA A 60 2.38 13.18 -2.14
CA ALA A 60 1.63 12.61 -3.24
C ALA A 60 1.04 11.25 -2.87
N MET A 61 -0.13 10.97 -3.43
CA MET A 61 -0.89 9.74 -3.25
C MET A 61 -1.20 9.18 -4.64
N LEU A 62 -0.74 7.95 -4.87
CA LEU A 62 -1.06 7.16 -6.05
C LEU A 62 -2.26 6.27 -5.73
N GLY A 63 -3.29 6.32 -6.56
CA GLY A 63 -4.48 5.49 -6.42
C GLY A 63 -5.04 5.04 -7.75
N GLN A 64 -6.09 4.22 -7.67
CA GLN A 64 -6.90 3.81 -8.82
C GLN A 64 -8.37 3.99 -8.52
N LYS A 65 -9.14 4.39 -9.53
CA LYS A 65 -10.57 4.65 -9.37
C LYS A 65 -11.39 3.39 -9.65
N LYS A 66 -12.10 2.90 -8.65
CA LYS A 66 -13.04 1.77 -8.76
C LYS A 66 -14.41 2.21 -8.27
N ASN A 67 -15.45 1.99 -9.07
CA ASN A 67 -16.83 2.38 -8.73
C ASN A 67 -16.98 3.84 -8.28
N LYS A 68 -16.23 4.77 -8.93
CA LYS A 68 -16.15 6.20 -8.60
C LYS A 68 -15.47 6.54 -7.26
N VAL A 69 -14.96 5.55 -6.54
CA VAL A 69 -14.15 5.72 -5.33
C VAL A 69 -12.69 5.55 -5.67
N ILE A 70 -11.83 6.42 -5.17
CA ILE A 70 -10.39 6.31 -5.34
C ILE A 70 -9.86 5.39 -4.25
N HIS A 71 -9.20 4.31 -4.67
CA HIS A 71 -8.53 3.37 -3.80
C HIS A 71 -7.04 3.72 -3.74
N PRO A 72 -6.51 4.08 -2.56
CA PRO A 72 -5.09 4.33 -2.40
C PRO A 72 -4.26 3.08 -2.61
N ILE A 73 -3.14 3.25 -3.32
CA ILE A 73 -2.15 2.21 -3.59
C ILE A 73 -0.85 2.57 -2.89
N TYR A 74 -0.41 3.83 -2.98
CA TYR A 74 0.84 4.26 -2.38
C TYR A 74 0.81 5.73 -1.97
N TYR A 75 1.52 6.06 -0.91
CA TYR A 75 1.76 7.43 -0.45
C TYR A 75 3.26 7.71 -0.47
N VAL A 76 3.64 8.87 -0.97
CA VAL A 76 5.01 9.35 -0.97
C VAL A 76 5.04 10.79 -0.50
N SER A 77 6.05 11.15 0.29
CA SER A 77 6.30 12.54 0.66
C SER A 77 7.79 12.83 0.57
N LYS A 78 8.13 14.05 0.16
CA LYS A 78 9.51 14.50 0.09
C LYS A 78 9.62 15.94 0.58
N THR A 79 10.54 16.18 1.51
CA THR A 79 10.92 17.52 1.95
C THR A 79 11.57 18.27 0.80
N LEU A 80 11.22 19.54 0.63
CA LEU A 80 11.84 20.43 -0.33
C LEU A 80 13.21 20.86 0.20
N ASN A 81 14.19 20.91 -0.68
CA ASN A 81 15.48 21.51 -0.35
C ASN A 81 15.37 23.03 -0.40
N GLU A 82 16.21 23.73 0.36
CA GLU A 82 16.39 25.18 0.17
C GLU A 82 16.78 25.48 -1.28
N ALA A 83 16.24 26.57 -1.80
CA ALA A 83 16.38 26.97 -3.21
C ALA A 83 17.77 27.50 -3.56
#